data_AF-A0A3C1H828-F1
#
_entry.id   AF-A0A3C1H828-F1
#
_cell.length_a   1.000
_cell.length_b   1.000
_cell.length_c   1.000
_cell.angle_alpha   90.00
_cell.angle_beta   90.00
_cell.angle_gamma   90.00
#
_symmetry.space_group_name_H-M   'P 1'
#
loop_
_entity.id
_entity.type
_entity.pdbx_description
1 polymer ?
#
loop_
_entity_poly.entity_id
_entity_poly.type
_entity_poly.pdbx_seq_one_letter_code
_entity_poly.pdbx_strand_id
1 'polypeptide(L)'
;MTSALAAAIVDWRDSDSQVTQGGAEDETYGRLNPPYKCKNAKFESIEELRWVYGMSLEILYGEDLNRNGVLDPNENDGEASAPSDNKDGRLDAGLLNYVTVYSRQVNTNLDGSSRINVTQLGGQGGGPGGGQGGGASRQLRTFLMNTLQFSQSKAQEVVNGMAPGGRPPASILEAYYNVRNSLSQDQFAMIETNLTMTANALTEGLVNVNTASEVVLTCIPGIGTAHASEIVAYRQSHTSSLKTVAWVTDVLKDRASIAQAGPYLTGQSYQFTADIAAVGQHGRGYRRVEYVFDTSDPGDPTPRLIHREDLSALGWALGKDARQSLIVSRGTR
;
A
#
# COMPACT_ATOMS: atom_id res chain seq x y z
N MET A 1 -18.24 -2.50 7.20
CA MET A 1 -18.40 -3.20 5.89
C MET A 1 -18.91 -4.62 6.13
N THR A 2 -19.82 -5.12 5.28
CA THR A 2 -20.34 -6.50 5.35
C THR A 2 -19.51 -7.45 4.49
N SER A 3 -19.55 -8.76 4.77
CA SER A 3 -18.92 -9.78 3.91
C SER A 3 -19.49 -9.80 2.49
N ALA A 4 -20.80 -9.53 2.34
CA ALA A 4 -21.46 -9.43 1.04
C ALA A 4 -20.91 -8.26 0.19
N LEU A 5 -20.70 -7.09 0.80
CA LEU A 5 -20.09 -5.96 0.10
C LEU A 5 -18.64 -6.27 -0.30
N ALA A 6 -17.87 -6.92 0.58
CA ALA A 6 -16.51 -7.35 0.23
C ALA A 6 -16.50 -8.34 -0.95
N ALA A 7 -17.43 -9.30 -0.97
CA ALA A 7 -17.59 -10.24 -2.08
C ALA A 7 -18.01 -9.53 -3.38
N ALA A 8 -18.92 -8.56 -3.32
CA ALA A 8 -19.32 -7.75 -4.48
C ALA A 8 -18.16 -6.90 -5.05
N ILE A 9 -17.24 -6.42 -4.20
CA ILE A 9 -16.01 -5.73 -4.64
C ILE A 9 -15.06 -6.70 -5.37
N VAL A 10 -15.03 -7.97 -4.96
CA VAL A 10 -14.22 -9.00 -5.62
C VAL A 10 -14.80 -9.31 -7.00
N ASP A 11 -16.09 -9.65 -7.07
CA ASP A 11 -16.79 -9.96 -8.34
C ASP A 11 -16.73 -8.76 -9.31
N TRP A 12 -16.86 -7.52 -8.82
CA TRP A 12 -16.72 -6.32 -9.67
C TRP A 12 -15.39 -6.26 -10.42
N ARG A 13 -14.32 -6.79 -9.80
CA ARG A 13 -12.94 -6.60 -10.25
C ARG A 13 -12.35 -7.82 -10.95
N ASP A 14 -12.83 -9.02 -10.63
CA ASP A 14 -12.32 -10.23 -11.27
C ASP A 14 -12.70 -10.27 -12.76
N SER A 15 -12.11 -11.19 -13.51
CA SER A 15 -12.28 -11.21 -14.97
C SER A 15 -13.44 -12.08 -15.44
N ASP A 16 -14.07 -12.81 -14.54
CA ASP A 16 -15.07 -13.81 -14.91
C ASP A 16 -16.49 -13.28 -14.71
N SER A 17 -17.45 -14.13 -14.44
CA SER A 17 -18.85 -13.73 -14.23
C SER A 17 -19.51 -14.67 -13.22
N GLN A 18 -18.69 -15.34 -12.40
CA GLN A 18 -19.11 -16.29 -11.40
C GLN A 18 -19.32 -15.54 -10.11
N VAL A 19 -20.57 -15.52 -9.64
CA VAL A 19 -20.91 -14.87 -8.38
C VAL A 19 -20.19 -15.58 -7.23
N THR A 20 -19.30 -14.88 -6.54
CA THR A 20 -18.72 -15.33 -5.28
C THR A 20 -19.82 -15.46 -4.23
N GLN A 21 -19.63 -16.29 -3.20
CA GLN A 21 -20.62 -16.43 -2.13
C GLN A 21 -21.00 -15.07 -1.51
N GLY A 22 -22.23 -14.65 -1.74
CA GLY A 22 -22.76 -13.35 -1.27
C GLY A 22 -22.32 -12.14 -2.09
N GLY A 23 -21.65 -12.34 -3.21
CA GLY A 23 -21.22 -11.31 -4.16
C GLY A 23 -22.31 -10.90 -5.15
N ALA A 24 -21.91 -10.23 -6.23
CA ALA A 24 -22.81 -9.61 -7.19
C ALA A 24 -22.17 -9.51 -8.58
N GLU A 25 -22.88 -9.99 -9.59
CA GLU A 25 -22.49 -9.99 -11.02
C GLU A 25 -23.58 -9.36 -11.90
N ASP A 26 -23.45 -9.48 -13.22
CA ASP A 26 -24.40 -9.00 -14.25
C ASP A 26 -25.88 -9.25 -13.89
N GLU A 27 -26.23 -10.40 -13.30
CA GLU A 27 -27.62 -10.67 -12.87
C GLU A 27 -28.11 -9.73 -11.77
N THR A 28 -27.23 -9.37 -10.83
CA THR A 28 -27.55 -8.44 -9.74
C THR A 28 -27.63 -7.02 -10.27
N TYR A 29 -26.61 -6.57 -11.01
CA TYR A 29 -26.56 -5.21 -11.56
C TYR A 29 -27.64 -4.94 -12.61
N GLY A 30 -28.03 -5.95 -13.40
CA GLY A 30 -29.11 -5.85 -14.38
C GLY A 30 -30.51 -5.68 -13.77
N ARG A 31 -30.66 -5.90 -12.46
CA ARG A 31 -31.90 -5.66 -11.71
C ARG A 31 -31.96 -4.28 -11.04
N LEU A 32 -30.88 -3.51 -11.10
CA LEU A 32 -30.82 -2.15 -10.56
C LEU A 32 -31.53 -1.16 -11.48
N ASN A 33 -31.76 0.05 -10.97
CA ASN A 33 -32.38 1.13 -11.75
C ASN A 33 -31.52 2.41 -11.68
N PRO A 34 -30.90 2.85 -12.79
CA PRO A 34 -30.88 2.18 -14.09
C PRO A 34 -30.11 0.85 -14.04
N PRO A 35 -30.43 -0.14 -14.91
CA PRO A 35 -29.67 -1.37 -14.99
C PRO A 35 -28.31 -1.12 -15.65
N TYR A 36 -27.28 -1.80 -15.16
CA TYR A 36 -25.93 -1.78 -15.74
C TYR A 36 -25.27 -3.15 -15.57
N LYS A 37 -24.06 -3.28 -16.11
CA LYS A 37 -23.27 -4.51 -16.05
C LYS A 37 -22.19 -4.43 -15.00
N CYS A 38 -21.78 -5.59 -14.51
CA CYS A 38 -20.56 -5.72 -13.75
C CYS A 38 -19.37 -5.32 -14.64
N LYS A 39 -18.34 -4.70 -14.05
CA LYS A 39 -17.18 -4.25 -14.83
C LYS A 39 -16.31 -5.40 -15.30
N ASN A 40 -16.16 -6.42 -14.45
CA ASN A 40 -15.32 -7.61 -14.64
C ASN A 40 -13.91 -7.25 -15.10
N ALA A 41 -13.36 -6.19 -14.49
CA ALA A 41 -12.03 -5.69 -14.73
C ALA A 41 -11.53 -4.85 -13.55
N LYS A 42 -10.22 -4.59 -13.53
CA LYS A 42 -9.59 -3.72 -12.53
C LYS A 42 -10.29 -2.36 -12.45
N PHE A 43 -10.40 -1.84 -11.23
CA PHE A 43 -10.75 -0.45 -10.99
C PHE A 43 -9.72 0.47 -11.65
N GLU A 44 -10.19 1.51 -12.32
CA GLU A 44 -9.43 2.61 -12.91
C GLU A 44 -9.47 3.85 -12.00
N SER A 45 -10.52 4.00 -11.20
CA SER A 45 -10.63 5.00 -10.13
C SER A 45 -11.26 4.41 -8.86
N ILE A 46 -11.04 5.07 -7.72
CA ILE A 46 -11.60 4.60 -6.43
C ILE A 46 -13.11 4.85 -6.38
N GLU A 47 -13.59 5.90 -7.04
CA GLU A 47 -14.99 6.34 -7.07
C GLU A 47 -15.91 5.30 -7.73
N GLU A 48 -15.36 4.41 -8.55
CA GLU A 48 -16.07 3.26 -9.09
C GLU A 48 -16.66 2.36 -8.01
N LEU A 49 -16.14 2.39 -6.78
CA LEU A 49 -16.76 1.72 -5.64
C LEU A 49 -18.22 2.15 -5.42
N ARG A 50 -18.63 3.35 -5.84
CA ARG A 50 -20.03 3.80 -5.81
C ARG A 50 -20.97 2.97 -6.71
N TRP A 51 -20.41 2.25 -7.67
CA TRP A 51 -21.16 1.36 -8.57
C TRP A 51 -21.22 -0.08 -8.06
N VAL A 52 -20.49 -0.42 -7.00
CA VAL A 52 -20.51 -1.76 -6.42
C VAL A 52 -21.79 -1.95 -5.62
N TYR A 53 -22.45 -3.09 -5.82
CA TYR A 53 -23.70 -3.40 -5.15
C TYR A 53 -23.53 -3.43 -3.63
N GLY A 54 -24.40 -2.70 -2.92
CA GLY A 54 -24.36 -2.58 -1.46
C GLY A 54 -23.41 -1.51 -0.93
N MET A 55 -22.68 -0.78 -1.78
CA MET A 55 -21.90 0.38 -1.35
C MET A 55 -22.83 1.57 -1.02
N SER A 56 -22.56 2.25 0.08
CA SER A 56 -23.21 3.51 0.46
C SER A 56 -22.18 4.63 0.60
N LEU A 57 -22.64 5.89 0.56
CA LEU A 57 -21.78 7.04 0.80
C LEU A 57 -21.19 7.04 2.21
N GLU A 58 -21.96 6.57 3.20
CA GLU A 58 -21.50 6.40 4.59
C GLU A 58 -20.34 5.39 4.68
N ILE A 59 -20.43 4.23 4.01
CA ILE A 59 -19.32 3.27 4.02
C ILE A 59 -18.11 3.83 3.26
N LEU A 60 -18.34 4.53 2.16
CA LEU A 60 -17.27 5.00 1.28
C LEU A 60 -16.51 6.21 1.86
N TYR A 61 -17.22 7.21 2.36
CA TYR A 61 -16.66 8.48 2.84
C TYR A 61 -16.60 8.55 4.37
N GLY A 62 -17.45 7.83 5.08
CA GLY A 62 -17.58 7.95 6.53
C GLY A 62 -18.16 9.32 6.89
N GLU A 63 -17.64 9.90 7.96
CA GLU A 63 -18.00 11.23 8.46
C GLU A 63 -17.29 12.35 7.65
N ASP A 64 -16.20 12.05 6.94
CA ASP A 64 -15.42 13.04 6.16
C ASP A 64 -15.97 13.22 4.73
N LEU A 65 -17.17 13.79 4.58
CA LEU A 65 -17.80 13.96 3.27
C LEU A 65 -17.02 14.89 2.34
N ASN A 66 -16.33 15.88 2.90
CA ASN A 66 -15.56 16.83 2.11
C ASN A 66 -14.11 16.35 1.86
N ARG A 67 -13.72 15.20 2.41
CA ARG A 67 -12.41 14.54 2.26
C ARG A 67 -11.23 15.35 2.80
N ASN A 68 -11.41 16.26 3.74
CA ASN A 68 -10.34 17.16 4.19
C ASN A 68 -9.51 16.62 5.38
N GLY A 69 -9.93 15.50 5.97
CA GLY A 69 -9.27 14.88 7.13
C GLY A 69 -9.33 15.72 8.41
N VAL A 70 -10.23 16.69 8.49
CA VAL A 70 -10.43 17.60 9.63
C VAL A 70 -11.85 17.41 10.12
N LEU A 71 -12.02 17.13 11.42
CA LEU A 71 -13.34 17.03 12.03
C LEU A 71 -14.07 18.39 11.98
N ASP A 72 -14.99 18.53 11.03
CA ASP A 72 -15.80 19.72 10.87
C ASP A 72 -17.01 19.73 11.82
N PRO A 73 -17.61 20.90 12.13
CA PRO A 73 -18.73 20.96 13.08
C PRO A 73 -19.94 20.10 12.70
N ASN A 74 -20.20 19.92 11.40
CA ASN A 74 -21.28 19.09 10.88
C ASN A 74 -20.95 17.58 10.89
N GLU A 75 -19.73 17.22 11.25
CA GLU A 75 -19.25 15.83 11.34
C GLU A 75 -19.13 15.40 12.81
N ASN A 76 -19.68 16.19 13.73
CA ASN A 76 -19.72 15.95 15.17
C ASN A 76 -20.99 16.57 15.78
N ASP A 77 -22.09 16.66 15.01
CA ASP A 77 -23.39 17.23 15.40
C ASP A 77 -24.57 16.22 15.36
N GLY A 78 -24.26 14.96 15.11
CA GLY A 78 -25.11 13.78 15.24
C GLY A 78 -26.01 13.63 14.03
N GLU A 79 -27.30 13.93 14.23
CA GLU A 79 -28.30 13.93 13.16
C GLU A 79 -28.75 15.36 12.82
N ALA A 80 -28.02 16.39 13.30
CA ALA A 80 -28.44 17.77 13.10
C ALA A 80 -28.12 18.25 11.68
N SER A 81 -27.01 17.79 11.11
CA SER A 81 -26.69 17.94 9.70
C SER A 81 -26.06 16.67 9.13
N ALA A 82 -25.80 16.64 7.82
CA ALA A 82 -25.16 15.51 7.18
C ALA A 82 -23.62 15.67 7.22
N PRO A 83 -22.86 14.57 7.26
CA PRO A 83 -23.31 13.18 7.36
C PRO A 83 -23.83 12.83 8.77
N SER A 84 -24.53 11.70 8.92
CA SER A 84 -24.84 11.17 10.25
C SER A 84 -23.54 10.81 10.96
N ASP A 85 -23.37 11.26 12.20
CA ASP A 85 -22.19 11.05 13.02
C ASP A 85 -22.54 10.62 14.46
N ASN A 86 -21.53 10.16 15.21
CA ASN A 86 -21.72 9.62 16.55
C ASN A 86 -21.42 10.60 17.71
N LYS A 87 -20.99 11.84 17.40
CA LYS A 87 -20.57 12.88 18.36
C LYS A 87 -19.44 12.51 19.32
N ASP A 88 -18.58 11.55 18.99
CA ASP A 88 -17.52 11.10 19.92
C ASP A 88 -16.27 12.00 19.90
N GLY A 89 -16.26 13.05 19.07
CA GLY A 89 -15.14 13.97 18.91
C GLY A 89 -13.99 13.41 18.08
N ARG A 90 -14.21 12.32 17.34
CA ARG A 90 -13.26 11.74 16.39
C ARG A 90 -13.92 11.63 15.03
N LEU A 91 -13.13 11.85 13.99
CA LEU A 91 -13.58 11.68 12.61
C LEU A 91 -13.50 10.21 12.23
N ASP A 92 -14.64 9.59 11.93
CA ASP A 92 -14.68 8.26 11.32
C ASP A 92 -14.41 8.34 9.81
N ALA A 93 -13.28 7.78 9.41
CA ALA A 93 -12.85 7.78 8.03
C ALA A 93 -13.52 6.64 7.26
N GLY A 94 -14.18 6.95 6.14
CA GLY A 94 -14.72 5.93 5.25
C GLY A 94 -13.65 5.10 4.53
N LEU A 95 -14.11 4.06 3.84
CA LEU A 95 -13.28 3.12 3.09
C LEU A 95 -12.25 3.79 2.17
N LEU A 96 -12.58 4.94 1.58
CA LEU A 96 -11.72 5.68 0.67
C LEU A 96 -10.35 6.03 1.28
N ASN A 97 -10.27 6.20 2.60
CA ASN A 97 -9.03 6.49 3.31
C ASN A 97 -8.10 5.27 3.48
N TYR A 98 -8.58 4.07 3.19
CA TYR A 98 -7.85 2.82 3.44
C TYR A 98 -7.48 2.06 2.16
N VAL A 99 -7.95 2.49 0.99
CA VAL A 99 -7.79 1.76 -0.27
C VAL A 99 -7.23 2.64 -1.38
N THR A 100 -6.60 2.00 -2.37
CA THR A 100 -6.14 2.66 -3.59
C THR A 100 -6.13 1.66 -4.74
N VAL A 101 -6.21 2.18 -5.97
CA VAL A 101 -6.13 1.41 -7.21
C VAL A 101 -4.79 1.58 -7.92
N TYR A 102 -3.88 2.38 -7.36
CA TYR A 102 -2.64 2.81 -8.03
C TYR A 102 -1.39 2.04 -7.59
N SER A 103 -1.43 1.32 -6.47
CA SER A 103 -0.24 0.70 -5.86
C SER A 103 0.44 -0.31 -6.76
N ARG A 104 1.68 0.00 -7.17
CA ARG A 104 2.55 -0.91 -7.91
C ARG A 104 4.03 -0.66 -7.62
N GLN A 105 4.82 -1.73 -7.65
CA GLN A 105 6.26 -1.72 -7.48
C GLN A 105 6.94 -2.27 -8.73
N VAL A 106 7.94 -1.53 -9.21
CA VAL A 106 8.76 -1.92 -10.37
C VAL A 106 9.81 -2.96 -9.97
N ASN A 107 10.04 -3.94 -10.86
CA ASN A 107 11.00 -5.01 -10.66
C ASN A 107 12.38 -4.73 -11.29
N THR A 108 12.76 -3.46 -11.32
CA THR A 108 14.09 -3.01 -11.77
C THR A 108 14.76 -2.19 -10.68
N ASN A 109 16.08 -2.12 -10.75
CA ASN A 109 16.88 -1.17 -9.99
C ASN A 109 16.74 0.23 -10.62
N LEU A 110 17.21 1.26 -9.92
CA LEU A 110 17.19 2.65 -10.41
C LEU A 110 17.98 2.83 -11.71
N ASP A 111 19.00 2.01 -11.95
CA ASP A 111 19.81 2.00 -13.16
C ASP A 111 19.19 1.15 -14.31
N GLY A 112 17.97 0.63 -14.12
CA GLY A 112 17.27 -0.22 -15.08
C GLY A 112 17.68 -1.70 -15.08
N SER A 113 18.68 -2.09 -14.28
CA SER A 113 19.09 -3.50 -14.19
C SER A 113 18.05 -4.35 -13.46
N SER A 114 18.01 -5.66 -13.77
CA SER A 114 17.10 -6.59 -13.11
C SER A 114 17.47 -6.81 -11.63
N ARG A 115 16.44 -6.97 -10.79
CA ARG A 115 16.62 -7.39 -9.40
C ARG A 115 16.97 -8.88 -9.30
N ILE A 116 17.59 -9.26 -8.20
CA ILE A 116 17.94 -10.64 -7.88
C ILE A 116 16.71 -11.34 -7.32
N ASN A 117 16.23 -12.36 -8.03
CA ASN A 117 15.05 -13.11 -7.61
C ASN A 117 15.40 -14.15 -6.53
N VAL A 118 14.93 -13.91 -5.31
CA VAL A 118 15.19 -14.73 -4.12
C VAL A 118 14.56 -16.13 -4.25
N THR A 119 13.49 -16.28 -5.04
CA THR A 119 12.86 -17.59 -5.26
C THR A 119 13.76 -18.56 -6.03
N GLN A 120 14.77 -18.04 -6.73
CA GLN A 120 15.70 -18.83 -7.56
C GLN A 120 16.98 -19.23 -6.83
N LEU A 121 17.14 -18.89 -5.53
CA LEU A 121 18.35 -19.21 -4.77
C LEU A 121 18.53 -20.72 -4.49
N GLY A 122 17.42 -21.47 -4.45
CA GLY A 122 17.38 -22.88 -4.07
C GLY A 122 17.58 -23.89 -5.20
N GLY A 123 17.80 -23.44 -6.43
CA GLY A 123 17.93 -24.32 -7.58
C GLY A 123 19.25 -25.09 -7.62
N GLN A 124 19.26 -26.31 -7.09
CA GLN A 124 20.33 -27.28 -7.30
C GLN A 124 20.32 -27.70 -8.79
N GLY A 125 21.38 -27.40 -9.52
CA GLY A 125 21.57 -27.94 -10.87
C GLY A 125 21.61 -29.47 -10.81
N GLY A 126 20.62 -30.13 -11.41
CA GLY A 126 20.51 -31.60 -11.36
C GLY A 126 19.56 -32.26 -12.35
N GLY A 127 19.05 -31.54 -13.35
CA GLY A 127 18.31 -32.12 -14.48
C GLY A 127 19.09 -31.96 -15.78
N PRO A 128 19.08 -32.94 -16.72
CA PRO A 128 19.71 -32.81 -18.03
C PRO A 128 18.91 -31.83 -18.89
N GLY A 129 19.12 -30.54 -18.62
CA GLY A 129 18.41 -29.38 -19.16
C GLY A 129 18.79 -28.12 -18.38
N GLY A 130 20.06 -27.99 -17.99
CA GLY A 130 20.54 -27.00 -17.03
C GLY A 130 20.28 -25.54 -17.43
N GLY A 131 19.72 -24.78 -16.49
CA GLY A 131 19.60 -23.32 -16.59
C GLY A 131 19.05 -22.68 -15.32
N GLN A 132 19.74 -21.63 -14.83
CA GLN A 132 19.29 -20.56 -13.91
C GLN A 132 19.37 -20.70 -12.38
N GLY A 133 19.23 -21.88 -11.75
CA GLY A 133 19.26 -21.96 -10.26
C GLY A 133 20.56 -21.48 -9.59
N GLY A 134 21.72 -21.79 -10.18
CA GLY A 134 23.01 -21.28 -9.70
C GLY A 134 23.32 -19.83 -10.12
N GLY A 135 22.48 -19.21 -10.95
CA GLY A 135 22.66 -17.83 -11.44
C GLY A 135 22.39 -16.82 -10.33
N ALA A 136 21.17 -16.84 -9.78
CA ALA A 136 20.74 -15.94 -8.72
C ALA A 136 21.64 -16.05 -7.47
N SER A 137 21.99 -17.27 -7.05
CA SER A 137 22.87 -17.48 -5.89
C SER A 137 24.29 -16.92 -6.11
N ARG A 138 24.83 -17.03 -7.33
CA ARG A 138 26.13 -16.41 -7.67
C ARG A 138 26.03 -14.89 -7.72
N GLN A 139 24.98 -14.35 -8.34
CA GLN A 139 24.72 -12.91 -8.42
C GLN A 139 24.58 -12.30 -7.02
N LEU A 140 23.75 -12.90 -6.15
CA LEU A 140 23.56 -12.46 -4.78
C LEU A 140 24.86 -12.51 -3.99
N ARG A 141 25.61 -13.61 -4.09
CA ARG A 141 26.91 -13.73 -3.40
C ARG A 141 27.88 -12.62 -3.83
N THR A 142 28.03 -12.38 -5.13
CA THR A 142 28.88 -11.30 -5.65
C THR A 142 28.39 -9.93 -5.18
N PHE A 143 27.08 -9.71 -5.18
CA PHE A 143 26.47 -8.47 -4.73
C PHE A 143 26.74 -8.22 -3.23
N LEU A 144 26.56 -9.23 -2.37
CA LEU A 144 26.87 -9.15 -0.94
C LEU A 144 28.36 -8.86 -0.68
N MET A 145 29.26 -9.49 -1.45
CA MET A 145 30.70 -9.25 -1.34
C MET A 145 31.06 -7.81 -1.72
N ASN A 146 30.46 -7.25 -2.78
CA ASN A 146 30.77 -5.90 -3.25
C ASN A 146 30.12 -4.82 -2.38
N THR A 147 28.85 -5.01 -1.99
CA THR A 147 28.05 -4.00 -1.30
C THR A 147 28.31 -4.00 0.20
N LEU A 148 28.46 -5.17 0.82
CA LEU A 148 28.63 -5.31 2.28
C LEU A 148 30.06 -5.71 2.68
N GLN A 149 30.98 -5.84 1.72
CA GLN A 149 32.37 -6.26 1.95
C GLN A 149 32.48 -7.62 2.68
N PHE A 150 31.50 -8.51 2.48
CA PHE A 150 31.51 -9.84 3.08
C PHE A 150 32.59 -10.73 2.48
N SER A 151 33.15 -11.62 3.31
CA SER A 151 33.96 -12.72 2.80
C SER A 151 33.12 -13.68 1.96
N GLN A 152 33.77 -14.47 1.10
CA GLN A 152 33.08 -15.47 0.29
C GLN A 152 32.29 -16.47 1.14
N SER A 153 32.83 -16.87 2.31
CA SER A 153 32.14 -17.78 3.23
C SER A 153 30.90 -17.13 3.87
N LYS A 154 31.01 -15.88 4.32
CA LYS A 154 29.87 -15.16 4.91
C LYS A 154 28.77 -14.89 3.90
N ALA A 155 29.14 -14.48 2.68
CA ALA A 155 28.17 -14.28 1.61
C ALA A 155 27.46 -15.61 1.25
N GLN A 156 28.18 -16.74 1.22
CA GLN A 156 27.57 -18.05 0.99
C GLN A 156 26.62 -18.48 2.13
N GLU A 157 27.00 -18.20 3.39
CA GLU A 157 26.15 -18.44 4.56
C GLU A 157 24.82 -17.68 4.45
N VAL A 158 24.86 -16.38 4.11
CA VAL A 158 23.66 -15.55 3.95
C VAL A 158 22.80 -16.04 2.78
N VAL A 159 23.39 -16.34 1.62
CA VAL A 159 22.65 -16.88 0.46
C VAL A 159 21.92 -18.18 0.81
N ASN A 160 22.61 -19.13 1.46
CA ASN A 160 22.01 -20.40 1.87
C ASN A 160 20.95 -20.20 2.96
N GLY A 161 21.15 -19.21 3.84
CA GLY A 161 20.23 -18.88 4.92
C GLY A 161 18.93 -18.24 4.42
N MET A 162 18.96 -17.43 3.36
CA MET A 162 17.76 -16.79 2.81
C MET A 162 16.75 -17.82 2.26
N ALA A 163 17.24 -18.92 1.69
CA ALA A 163 16.45 -20.03 1.15
C ALA A 163 16.91 -21.37 1.77
N PRO A 164 16.62 -21.61 3.05
CA PRO A 164 17.17 -22.75 3.79
C PRO A 164 16.69 -24.08 3.18
N GLY A 165 17.62 -25.00 2.95
CA GLY A 165 17.33 -26.28 2.29
C GLY A 165 16.88 -26.16 0.83
N GLY A 166 17.14 -25.02 0.19
CA GLY A 166 16.71 -24.74 -1.18
C GLY A 166 15.22 -24.43 -1.32
N ARG A 167 14.50 -24.25 -0.19
CA ARG A 167 13.10 -23.84 -0.21
C ARG A 167 13.01 -22.33 -0.42
N PRO A 168 12.30 -21.85 -1.46
CA PRO A 168 12.03 -20.43 -1.63
C PRO A 168 11.27 -19.86 -0.42
N PRO A 169 11.66 -18.69 0.11
CA PRO A 169 10.83 -17.98 1.07
C PRO A 169 9.55 -17.48 0.40
N ALA A 170 8.49 -17.24 1.16
CA ALA A 170 7.23 -16.69 0.68
C ALA A 170 7.31 -15.18 0.39
N SER A 171 8.29 -14.48 0.99
CA SER A 171 8.46 -13.03 0.84
C SER A 171 9.88 -12.57 1.15
N ILE A 172 10.16 -11.30 0.84
CA ILE A 172 11.40 -10.61 1.25
C ILE A 172 11.53 -10.56 2.77
N LEU A 173 10.41 -10.36 3.49
CA LEU A 173 10.38 -10.38 4.95
C LEU A 173 10.80 -11.74 5.52
N GLU A 174 10.29 -12.84 4.96
CA GLU A 174 10.70 -14.19 5.39
C GLU A 174 12.17 -14.47 5.03
N ALA A 175 12.62 -14.03 3.85
CA ALA A 175 14.02 -14.17 3.44
C ALA A 175 14.96 -13.50 4.46
N TYR A 176 14.63 -12.28 4.90
CA TYR A 176 15.35 -11.58 5.96
C TYR A 176 15.24 -12.30 7.32
N TYR A 177 14.04 -12.72 7.71
CA TYR A 177 13.81 -13.43 8.97
C TYR A 177 14.72 -14.65 9.12
N ASN A 178 14.94 -15.41 8.03
CA ASN A 178 15.81 -16.58 8.03
C ASN A 178 17.30 -16.23 8.27
N VAL A 179 17.73 -14.99 7.96
CA VAL A 179 19.12 -14.52 8.09
C VAL A 179 19.31 -13.40 9.12
N ARG A 180 18.30 -13.06 9.91
CA ARG A 180 18.35 -11.93 10.87
C ARG A 180 19.49 -12.00 11.90
N ASN A 181 19.98 -13.22 12.18
CA ASN A 181 21.11 -13.44 13.09
C ASN A 181 22.48 -13.31 12.40
N SER A 182 22.51 -13.37 11.07
CA SER A 182 23.73 -13.32 10.26
C SER A 182 23.84 -12.03 9.42
N LEU A 183 22.76 -11.26 9.32
CA LEU A 183 22.63 -10.02 8.57
C LEU A 183 21.82 -8.99 9.37
N SER A 184 22.45 -7.89 9.76
CA SER A 184 21.79 -6.80 10.49
C SER A 184 20.77 -6.06 9.60
N GLN A 185 19.83 -5.33 10.21
CA GLN A 185 18.84 -4.55 9.46
C GLN A 185 19.47 -3.43 8.62
N ASP A 186 20.52 -2.77 9.10
CA ASP A 186 21.23 -1.74 8.32
C ASP A 186 21.94 -2.35 7.11
N GLN A 187 22.56 -3.52 7.25
CA GLN A 187 23.13 -4.24 6.11
C GLN A 187 22.05 -4.71 5.13
N PHE A 188 20.89 -5.14 5.64
CA PHE A 188 19.76 -5.52 4.80
C PHE A 188 19.21 -4.33 4.01
N ALA A 189 19.17 -3.14 4.62
CA ALA A 189 18.75 -1.90 3.95
C ALA A 189 19.62 -1.53 2.74
N MET A 190 20.88 -1.94 2.73
CA MET A 190 21.77 -1.72 1.59
C MET A 190 21.50 -2.67 0.42
N ILE A 191 20.73 -3.74 0.62
CA ILE A 191 20.50 -4.77 -0.41
C ILE A 191 19.03 -4.99 -0.78
N GLU A 192 18.08 -4.64 0.09
CA GLU A 192 16.65 -4.94 -0.07
C GLU A 192 16.10 -4.46 -1.43
N THR A 193 16.48 -3.26 -1.87
CA THR A 193 16.03 -2.66 -3.13
C THR A 193 16.44 -3.45 -4.37
N ASN A 194 17.47 -4.30 -4.26
CA ASN A 194 17.97 -5.14 -5.34
C ASN A 194 17.41 -6.56 -5.30
N LEU A 195 16.51 -6.88 -4.35
CA LEU A 195 15.88 -8.19 -4.22
C LEU A 195 14.45 -8.18 -4.75
N THR A 196 13.99 -9.33 -5.23
CA THR A 196 12.61 -9.52 -5.67
C THR A 196 12.12 -10.94 -5.41
N MET A 197 10.80 -11.10 -5.36
CA MET A 197 10.12 -12.40 -5.24
C MET A 197 9.50 -12.87 -6.57
N THR A 198 9.57 -12.06 -7.62
CA THR A 198 8.87 -12.34 -8.88
C THR A 198 9.75 -12.07 -10.10
N ALA A 199 9.38 -12.70 -11.22
CA ALA A 199 9.91 -12.38 -12.55
C ALA A 199 9.05 -11.35 -13.30
N ASN A 200 7.87 -11.00 -12.77
CA ASN A 200 6.98 -10.01 -13.38
C ASN A 200 7.63 -8.63 -13.36
N ALA A 201 7.36 -7.80 -14.37
CA ALA A 201 7.89 -6.44 -14.44
C ALA A 201 7.35 -5.53 -13.32
N LEU A 202 6.12 -5.81 -12.88
CA LEU A 202 5.41 -5.07 -11.84
C LEU A 202 4.85 -6.05 -10.79
N THR A 203 4.80 -5.59 -9.55
CA THR A 203 4.05 -6.23 -8.45
C THR A 203 3.02 -5.24 -7.94
N GLU A 204 1.78 -5.69 -7.77
CA GLU A 204 0.68 -4.87 -7.24
C GLU A 204 0.23 -5.42 -5.88
N GLY A 205 -0.47 -4.60 -5.10
CA GLY A 205 -1.15 -5.05 -3.87
C GLY A 205 -0.26 -5.19 -2.63
N LEU A 206 0.98 -4.69 -2.66
CA LEU A 206 1.84 -4.60 -1.47
C LEU A 206 1.51 -3.36 -0.63
N VAL A 207 1.51 -3.52 0.69
CA VAL A 207 1.23 -2.48 1.68
C VAL A 207 2.54 -2.01 2.30
N ASN A 208 2.79 -0.70 2.28
CA ASN A 208 3.96 -0.13 2.92
C ASN A 208 3.78 -0.08 4.45
N VAL A 209 4.47 -0.96 5.18
CA VAL A 209 4.39 -1.04 6.64
C VAL A 209 4.90 0.21 7.35
N ASN A 210 5.72 1.01 6.68
CA ASN A 210 6.25 2.27 7.22
C ASN A 210 5.18 3.38 7.28
N THR A 211 4.06 3.24 6.57
CA THR A 211 3.01 4.27 6.50
C THR A 211 1.59 3.73 6.71
N ALA A 212 1.36 2.43 6.58
CA ALA A 212 0.04 1.82 6.74
C ALA A 212 -0.60 2.12 8.11
N SER A 213 -1.92 2.34 8.12
CA SER A 213 -2.69 2.53 9.36
C SER A 213 -2.88 1.20 10.10
N GLU A 214 -3.22 1.26 11.38
CA GLU A 214 -3.54 0.08 12.20
C GLU A 214 -4.71 -0.73 11.62
N VAL A 215 -5.71 -0.03 11.06
CA VAL A 215 -6.88 -0.65 10.40
C VAL A 215 -6.45 -1.48 9.20
N VAL A 216 -5.59 -0.94 8.32
CA VAL A 216 -5.07 -1.67 7.16
C VAL A 216 -4.20 -2.85 7.60
N LEU A 217 -3.33 -2.66 8.59
CA LEU A 217 -2.46 -3.72 9.10
C LEU A 217 -3.24 -4.88 9.73
N THR A 218 -4.35 -4.59 10.41
CA THR A 218 -5.24 -5.61 10.99
C THR A 218 -5.80 -6.57 9.93
N CYS A 219 -6.02 -6.06 8.70
CA CYS A 219 -6.54 -6.85 7.58
C CYS A 219 -5.49 -7.74 6.92
N ILE A 220 -4.21 -7.60 7.24
CA ILE A 220 -3.13 -8.43 6.68
C ILE A 220 -3.11 -9.81 7.38
N PRO A 221 -3.16 -10.93 6.63
CA PRO A 221 -3.04 -12.26 7.20
C PRO A 221 -1.79 -12.40 8.08
N GLY A 222 -1.96 -12.97 9.27
CA GLY A 222 -0.85 -13.16 10.22
C GLY A 222 -0.50 -11.95 11.09
N ILE A 223 -1.13 -10.78 10.91
CA ILE A 223 -0.97 -9.63 11.81
C ILE A 223 -2.10 -9.59 12.85
N GLY A 224 -3.36 -9.41 12.41
CA GLY A 224 -4.49 -9.25 13.32
C GLY A 224 -4.40 -7.99 14.21
N THR A 225 -5.38 -7.80 15.09
CA THR A 225 -5.52 -6.54 15.86
C THR A 225 -4.36 -6.30 16.83
N ALA A 226 -3.92 -7.33 17.54
CA ALA A 226 -2.87 -7.21 18.55
C ALA A 226 -1.53 -6.77 17.93
N HIS A 227 -1.05 -7.47 16.90
CA HIS A 227 0.20 -7.09 16.26
C HIS A 227 0.08 -5.80 15.46
N ALA A 228 -1.09 -5.46 14.90
CA ALA A 228 -1.25 -4.18 14.20
C ALA A 228 -0.97 -2.99 15.13
N SER A 229 -1.51 -3.02 16.35
CA SER A 229 -1.26 -2.00 17.38
C SER A 229 0.21 -1.96 17.78
N GLU A 230 0.84 -3.12 18.00
CA GLU A 230 2.27 -3.23 18.34
C GLU A 230 3.17 -2.70 17.22
N ILE A 231 2.86 -2.98 15.95
CA ILE A 231 3.59 -2.49 14.78
C ILE A 231 3.55 -0.95 14.73
N VAL A 232 2.36 -0.35 14.93
CA VAL A 232 2.21 1.11 14.92
C VAL A 232 2.95 1.76 16.10
N ALA A 233 2.84 1.20 17.31
CA ALA A 233 3.53 1.69 18.50
C ALA A 233 5.06 1.58 18.37
N TYR A 234 5.55 0.46 17.84
CA TYR A 234 6.96 0.27 17.54
C TYR A 234 7.45 1.30 16.53
N ARG A 235 6.67 1.52 15.46
CA ARG A 235 7.00 2.49 14.42
C ARG A 235 7.14 3.92 14.98
N GLN A 236 6.20 4.35 15.82
CA GLN A 236 6.20 5.69 16.41
C GLN A 236 7.38 5.92 17.37
N SER A 237 7.88 4.85 18.02
CA SER A 237 9.02 4.93 18.94
C SER A 237 10.39 4.79 18.25
N HIS A 238 10.43 4.43 16.97
CA HIS A 238 11.67 4.09 16.25
C HIS A 238 11.84 4.84 14.91
N THR A 239 11.37 6.09 14.82
CA THR A 239 11.24 6.84 13.55
C THR A 239 12.50 6.95 12.70
N SER A 240 13.71 6.89 13.28
CA SER A 240 14.98 7.03 12.57
C SER A 240 15.57 5.74 12.00
N SER A 241 15.04 4.56 12.36
CA SER A 241 15.64 3.26 12.00
C SER A 241 14.81 2.44 11.00
N LEU A 242 13.59 2.85 10.67
CA LEU A 242 12.68 2.08 9.82
C LEU A 242 12.92 2.39 8.35
N LYS A 243 13.83 1.65 7.72
CA LYS A 243 14.21 1.86 6.31
C LYS A 243 13.58 0.84 5.36
N THR A 244 13.18 -0.32 5.86
CA THR A 244 12.85 -1.52 5.07
C THR A 244 11.69 -2.27 5.67
N VAL A 245 11.26 -3.40 5.07
CA VAL A 245 10.28 -4.30 5.71
C VAL A 245 10.89 -5.07 6.90
N ALA A 246 12.21 -5.12 7.03
CA ALA A 246 12.93 -6.02 7.94
C ALA A 246 12.62 -5.81 9.43
N TRP A 247 12.39 -4.55 9.84
CA TRP A 247 12.10 -4.21 11.23
C TRP A 247 10.81 -4.85 11.74
N VAL A 248 9.91 -5.29 10.86
CA VAL A 248 8.69 -6.02 11.25
C VAL A 248 9.02 -7.30 12.01
N THR A 249 10.21 -7.90 11.77
CA THR A 249 10.69 -9.05 12.56
C THR A 249 11.04 -8.72 14.02
N ASP A 250 11.11 -7.43 14.36
CA ASP A 250 11.24 -6.98 15.75
C ASP A 250 9.92 -7.06 16.52
N VAL A 251 8.79 -7.09 15.80
CA VAL A 251 7.45 -7.20 16.38
C VAL A 251 6.90 -8.62 16.16
N LEU A 252 6.85 -9.08 14.91
CA LEU A 252 6.43 -10.43 14.55
C LEU A 252 7.58 -11.42 14.80
N LYS A 253 7.53 -12.11 15.94
CA LYS A 253 8.60 -13.02 16.39
C LYS A 253 8.47 -14.45 15.89
N ASP A 254 7.26 -14.90 15.61
CA ASP A 254 7.00 -16.26 15.17
C ASP A 254 7.03 -16.39 13.64
N ARG A 255 7.38 -17.59 13.18
CA ARG A 255 7.54 -17.87 11.75
C ARG A 255 6.21 -17.89 11.00
N ALA A 256 5.10 -18.25 11.65
CA ALA A 256 3.81 -18.40 10.98
C ALA A 256 3.27 -17.02 10.57
N SER A 257 3.31 -16.05 11.50
CA SER A 257 2.92 -14.67 11.25
C SER A 257 3.78 -14.03 10.15
N ILE A 258 5.10 -14.24 10.19
CA ILE A 258 6.02 -13.76 9.15
C ILE A 258 5.69 -14.34 7.76
N ALA A 259 5.44 -15.65 7.69
CA ALA A 259 5.14 -16.32 6.42
C ALA A 259 3.77 -15.91 5.85
N GLN A 260 2.79 -15.62 6.71
CA GLN A 260 1.45 -15.19 6.31
C GLN A 260 1.40 -13.70 5.93
N ALA A 261 2.07 -12.83 6.69
CA ALA A 261 2.02 -11.39 6.49
C ALA A 261 2.97 -10.92 5.39
N GLY A 262 4.18 -11.49 5.36
CA GLY A 262 5.25 -11.04 4.48
C GLY A 262 4.90 -10.90 2.99
N PRO A 263 4.08 -11.78 2.38
CA PRO A 263 3.67 -11.63 0.97
C PRO A 263 2.90 -10.35 0.64
N TYR A 264 2.36 -9.66 1.65
CA TYR A 264 1.56 -8.45 1.48
C TYR A 264 2.30 -7.18 1.91
N LEU A 265 3.54 -7.29 2.42
CA LEU A 265 4.26 -6.17 3.03
C LEU A 265 5.45 -5.71 2.18
N THR A 266 5.68 -4.42 2.19
CA THR A 266 6.87 -3.77 1.64
C THR A 266 7.30 -2.62 2.55
N GLY A 267 8.55 -2.17 2.43
CA GLY A 267 9.02 -0.90 3.01
C GLY A 267 8.99 0.26 2.02
N GLN A 268 8.57 0.00 0.77
CA GLN A 268 8.75 0.91 -0.37
C GLN A 268 7.41 1.47 -0.86
N SER A 269 7.44 2.70 -1.38
CA SER A 269 6.32 3.37 -2.05
C SER A 269 6.80 4.00 -3.35
N TYR A 270 5.98 3.91 -4.39
CA TYR A 270 6.23 4.51 -5.71
C TYR A 270 5.11 5.44 -6.15
N GLN A 271 3.95 5.34 -5.51
CA GLN A 271 2.82 6.23 -5.74
C GLN A 271 2.65 7.16 -4.56
N PHE A 272 2.48 8.44 -4.86
CA PHE A 272 2.33 9.51 -3.88
C PHE A 272 1.12 10.35 -4.23
N THR A 273 0.25 10.58 -3.25
CA THR A 273 -0.95 11.41 -3.41
C THR A 273 -0.68 12.79 -2.82
N ALA A 274 -1.10 13.85 -3.53
CA ALA A 274 -1.06 15.22 -3.03
C ALA A 274 -2.44 15.85 -3.16
N ASP A 275 -3.03 16.23 -2.03
CA ASP A 275 -4.20 17.09 -1.98
C ASP A 275 -3.76 18.55 -1.83
N ILE A 276 -4.06 19.37 -2.84
CA ILE A 276 -3.55 20.73 -2.97
C ILE A 276 -4.71 21.70 -2.99
N ALA A 277 -4.85 22.47 -1.92
CA ALA A 277 -5.74 23.63 -1.84
C ALA A 277 -4.96 24.94 -2.04
N ALA A 278 -5.44 25.78 -2.94
CA ALA A 278 -4.85 27.07 -3.29
C ALA A 278 -5.88 28.20 -3.21
N VAL A 279 -5.42 29.35 -2.73
CA VAL A 279 -6.23 30.56 -2.58
C VAL A 279 -5.70 31.63 -3.53
N GLY A 280 -6.57 32.18 -4.36
CA GLY A 280 -6.22 33.23 -5.31
C GLY A 280 -5.81 34.54 -4.61
N GLN A 281 -5.26 35.48 -5.38
CA GLN A 281 -4.90 36.80 -4.86
C GLN A 281 -6.10 37.46 -4.16
N HIS A 282 -5.84 38.08 -3.00
CA HIS A 282 -6.86 38.69 -2.15
C HIS A 282 -7.98 37.72 -1.71
N GLY A 283 -7.73 36.40 -1.81
CA GLY A 283 -8.67 35.31 -1.55
C GLY A 283 -9.96 35.35 -2.38
N ARG A 284 -9.89 35.91 -3.58
CA ARG A 284 -11.04 35.97 -4.51
C ARG A 284 -11.22 34.69 -5.34
N GLY A 285 -10.39 33.68 -5.11
CA GLY A 285 -10.52 32.37 -5.73
C GLY A 285 -10.09 31.28 -4.75
N TYR A 286 -10.65 30.10 -4.93
CA TYR A 286 -10.27 28.88 -4.23
C TYR A 286 -10.26 27.74 -5.24
N ARG A 287 -9.24 26.89 -5.17
CA ARG A 287 -9.16 25.66 -5.94
C ARG A 287 -8.59 24.57 -5.07
N ARG A 288 -9.16 23.38 -5.12
CA ARG A 288 -8.61 22.18 -4.51
C ARG A 288 -8.50 21.08 -5.56
N VAL A 289 -7.34 20.44 -5.64
CA VAL A 289 -7.09 19.37 -6.62
C VAL A 289 -6.29 18.28 -5.94
N GLU A 290 -6.76 17.04 -6.07
CA GLU A 290 -6.00 15.85 -5.71
C GLU A 290 -5.21 15.37 -6.93
N TYR A 291 -3.95 15.03 -6.72
CA TYR A 291 -3.04 14.49 -7.72
C TYR A 291 -2.44 13.17 -7.22
N VAL A 292 -2.30 12.20 -8.13
CA VAL A 292 -1.49 11.00 -7.86
C VAL A 292 -0.29 11.00 -8.80
N PHE A 293 0.88 10.93 -8.20
CA PHE A 293 2.17 10.83 -8.86
C PHE A 293 2.68 9.40 -8.79
N ASP A 294 3.28 8.92 -9.87
CA ASP A 294 3.89 7.61 -9.96
C ASP A 294 5.36 7.73 -10.37
N THR A 295 6.23 7.06 -9.62
CA THR A 295 7.68 7.01 -9.85
C THR A 295 8.16 5.59 -10.18
N SER A 296 7.27 4.70 -10.61
CA SER A 296 7.59 3.30 -10.90
C SER A 296 8.00 3.03 -12.35
N ASP A 297 8.35 4.04 -13.15
CA ASP A 297 8.76 3.83 -14.53
C ASP A 297 10.18 3.22 -14.59
N PRO A 298 10.38 2.07 -15.28
CA PRO A 298 11.68 1.41 -15.31
C PRO A 298 12.78 2.29 -15.90
N GLY A 299 13.82 2.59 -15.11
CA GLY A 299 14.98 3.38 -15.55
C GLY A 299 14.72 4.89 -15.70
N ASP A 300 13.55 5.38 -15.32
CA ASP A 300 13.24 6.81 -15.29
C ASP A 300 12.67 7.20 -13.91
N PRO A 301 13.42 7.95 -13.08
CA PRO A 301 12.96 8.37 -11.77
C PRO A 301 11.98 9.56 -11.83
N THR A 302 11.66 10.08 -13.02
CA THR A 302 10.79 11.25 -13.18
C THR A 302 9.36 10.92 -12.74
N PRO A 303 8.79 11.65 -11.76
CA PRO A 303 7.41 11.44 -11.36
C PRO A 303 6.44 11.76 -12.49
N ARG A 304 5.51 10.85 -12.75
CA ARG A 304 4.43 11.01 -13.73
C ARG A 304 3.10 11.25 -13.05
N LEU A 305 2.34 12.21 -13.56
CA LEU A 305 0.98 12.43 -13.10
C LEU A 305 0.05 11.38 -13.73
N ILE A 306 -0.56 10.53 -12.90
CA ILE A 306 -1.43 9.44 -13.35
C ILE A 306 -2.91 9.68 -13.01
N HIS A 307 -3.21 10.57 -12.06
CA HIS A 307 -4.56 10.94 -11.71
C HIS A 307 -4.66 12.41 -11.29
N ARG A 308 -5.80 13.04 -11.60
CA ARG A 308 -6.12 14.42 -11.22
C ARG A 308 -7.62 14.55 -10.99
N GLU A 309 -8.03 14.91 -9.78
CA GLU A 309 -9.43 15.17 -9.44
C GLU A 309 -9.61 16.61 -8.94
N ASP A 310 -10.59 17.33 -9.47
CA ASP A 310 -10.96 18.65 -8.96
C ASP A 310 -11.93 18.50 -7.79
N LEU A 311 -11.46 18.80 -6.58
CA LEU A 311 -12.23 18.71 -5.34
C LEU A 311 -12.82 20.06 -4.93
N SER A 312 -12.72 21.10 -5.76
CA SER A 312 -13.17 22.46 -5.39
C SER A 312 -14.65 22.52 -5.02
N ALA A 313 -15.47 21.64 -5.59
CA ALA A 313 -16.90 21.53 -5.30
C ALA A 313 -17.19 21.01 -3.88
N LEU A 314 -16.23 20.32 -3.24
CA LEU A 314 -16.35 19.85 -1.85
C LEU A 314 -16.15 20.98 -0.82
N GLY A 315 -15.81 22.19 -1.29
CA GLY A 315 -15.69 23.36 -0.42
C GLY A 315 -14.32 23.49 0.23
N TRP A 316 -14.29 24.23 1.35
CA TRP A 316 -13.08 24.70 1.98
C TRP A 316 -12.37 23.62 2.80
N ALA A 317 -11.14 23.25 2.45
CA ALA A 317 -10.40 22.15 3.08
C ALA A 317 -9.32 22.58 4.08
N LEU A 318 -9.01 23.87 4.20
CA LEU A 318 -7.89 24.33 5.05
C LEU A 318 -8.30 24.60 6.52
N GLY A 319 -9.51 24.21 6.92
CA GLY A 319 -10.05 24.44 8.26
C GLY A 319 -10.41 25.91 8.56
N LYS A 320 -11.10 26.11 9.68
CA LYS A 320 -11.66 27.41 10.09
C LYS A 320 -10.59 28.47 10.36
N ASP A 321 -9.48 28.09 10.97
CA ASP A 321 -8.42 29.03 11.37
C ASP A 321 -7.68 29.62 10.17
N ALA A 322 -7.40 28.80 9.15
CA ALA A 322 -6.83 29.30 7.90
C ALA A 322 -7.80 30.26 7.19
N ARG A 323 -9.10 29.93 7.20
CA ARG A 323 -10.15 30.81 6.65
C ARG A 323 -10.22 32.14 7.40
N GLN A 324 -10.19 32.11 8.73
CA GLN A 324 -10.25 33.31 9.56
C GLN A 324 -9.01 34.19 9.36
N SER A 325 -7.82 33.58 9.30
CA SER A 325 -6.56 34.28 9.02
C SER A 325 -6.58 34.99 7.65
N LEU A 326 -7.18 34.36 6.64
CA LEU A 326 -7.39 34.96 5.33
C LEU A 326 -8.41 36.10 5.33
N ILE A 327 -9.44 36.04 6.18
CA ILE A 327 -10.42 37.14 6.31
C ILE A 327 -9.78 38.34 7.02
N VAL A 328 -9.07 38.11 8.12
CA VAL A 328 -8.39 39.17 8.89
C VAL A 328 -7.36 39.90 8.03
N SER A 329 -6.54 39.16 7.28
CA SER A 329 -5.53 39.75 6.39
C SER A 329 -6.11 40.60 5.24
N ARG A 330 -7.39 40.41 4.88
CA ARG A 330 -8.10 41.30 3.94
C ARG A 330 -8.55 42.61 4.58
N GLY A 331 -8.89 42.60 5.87
CA GLY A 331 -9.36 43.79 6.60
C GLY A 331 -8.25 44.79 6.94
N THR A 332 -6.99 44.38 6.82
CA THR A 332 -5.80 45.21 7.06
C THR A 332 -5.20 45.84 5.81
N ARG A 333 -5.94 45.91 4.69
CA ARG A 333 -5.50 46.57 3.44
C ARG A 333 -6.43 47.71 3.03
#